data_AF-A0A6V7IPD3-F1
#
_entry.id   AF-A0A6V7IPD3-F1
#
_cell.length_a   1.000
_cell.length_b   1.000
_cell.length_c   1.000
_cell.angle_alpha   90.00
_cell.angle_beta   90.00
_cell.angle_gamma   90.00
#
_symmetry.space_group_name_H-M   'P 1'
#
loop_
_entity.id
_entity.type
_entity.pdbx_description
1 polymer ?
#
loop_
_entity_poly.entity_id
_entity_poly.type
_entity_poly.pdbx_seq_one_letter_code
_entity_poly.pdbx_strand_id
1 'polypeptide(L)'
;YFQMGSTIYQDKPTKSIFDLSTITDVGRHYFNVELPSNATSLLANSAGYHFLTFAPYEYQSRFSHNLYTTLRRAFLLEYAHSSRAQKTQLLEMSIDFCRYMQQGIPVLTRFFLEFLPHETGDFRGELLRLLEWCTLVSTGDLTEIVAPFLDSMFLESSLLEKCAIIRSLRRFLRNLFVNQNFGKGASSSPFLGQVPVSDLSDLLPIIGKIAERIVVKGMNITFGDPIFLNESLNFYEELLRLLGSLDTPVLLLPPSPLVYGAFCSKSCAILSKICGILLKCREICGEVIRGGFQAEFVDEIEELGKFGRDLGEALWNSRVFERKGGYFENLKNDIEDILPDDAEYRLDIMRHIAILPYMCTLGGTGLHLSSKNAALFLAESYFPKVSEFIEIFDEPFQ
;
A
#
# COMPACT_ATOMS: atom_id res chain seq x y z
N TYR A 1 -23.82 -13.21 45.86
CA TYR A 1 -22.92 -14.39 45.84
C TYR A 1 -21.66 -14.02 46.59
N PHE A 2 -21.36 -14.76 47.65
CA PHE A 2 -20.30 -14.51 48.61
C PHE A 2 -18.90 -14.60 47.95
N GLN A 3 -18.06 -13.57 48.14
CA GLN A 3 -16.61 -13.66 47.99
C GLN A 3 -16.04 -14.34 49.24
N MET A 4 -15.92 -15.66 49.20
CA MET A 4 -15.06 -16.42 50.11
C MET A 4 -14.24 -17.40 49.26
N GLY A 5 -12.91 -17.30 49.32
CA GLY A 5 -12.04 -18.44 49.06
C GLY A 5 -11.09 -18.41 47.85
N SER A 6 -10.52 -17.26 47.45
CA SER A 6 -9.42 -17.27 46.45
C SER A 6 -8.02 -16.98 47.01
N THR A 7 -7.89 -16.54 48.27
CA THR A 7 -6.59 -16.15 48.85
C THR A 7 -5.86 -17.26 49.61
N ILE A 8 -6.43 -18.47 49.71
CA ILE A 8 -5.88 -19.56 50.56
C ILE A 8 -5.02 -20.57 49.76
N TYR A 9 -4.90 -20.44 48.43
CA TYR A 9 -4.17 -21.40 47.58
C TYR A 9 -3.08 -20.79 46.68
N GLN A 10 -2.54 -19.61 46.98
CA GLN A 10 -1.39 -19.08 46.24
C GLN A 10 -0.06 -19.50 46.89
N ASP A 11 0.37 -20.74 46.64
CA ASP A 11 1.64 -21.32 47.13
C ASP A 11 2.91 -20.79 46.41
N LYS A 12 2.78 -19.80 45.52
CA LYS A 12 3.89 -19.10 44.87
C LYS A 12 3.58 -17.61 44.77
N PRO A 13 4.56 -16.70 44.96
CA PRO A 13 4.37 -15.27 44.74
C PRO A 13 4.07 -15.02 43.25
N THR A 14 2.80 -14.90 42.91
CA THR A 14 2.36 -14.50 41.58
C THR A 14 2.54 -12.99 41.44
N LYS A 15 3.16 -12.55 40.35
CA LYS A 15 3.28 -11.12 40.04
C LYS A 15 2.13 -10.71 39.13
N SER A 16 1.58 -9.52 39.37
CA SER A 16 0.61 -8.92 38.46
C SER A 16 1.31 -8.58 37.14
N ILE A 17 0.60 -8.78 36.03
CA ILE A 17 1.12 -8.45 34.71
C ILE A 17 1.40 -6.95 34.53
N PHE A 18 0.69 -6.11 35.29
CA PHE A 18 0.88 -4.65 35.26
C PHE A 18 2.18 -4.20 35.93
N ASP A 19 2.83 -5.09 36.70
CA ASP A 19 4.13 -4.83 37.35
C ASP A 19 5.33 -5.20 36.45
N LEU A 20 5.07 -5.77 35.26
CA LEU A 20 6.10 -6.20 34.33
C LEU A 20 6.36 -5.11 33.30
N SER A 21 7.52 -4.46 33.41
CA SER A 21 7.89 -3.32 32.55
C SER A 21 8.91 -3.67 31.46
N THR A 22 9.64 -4.78 31.59
CA THR A 22 10.69 -5.18 30.63
C THR A 22 10.48 -6.59 30.07
N ILE A 23 10.98 -6.84 28.86
CA ILE A 23 10.92 -8.18 28.24
C ILE A 23 11.71 -9.22 29.05
N THR A 24 12.76 -8.78 29.73
CA THR A 24 13.53 -9.60 30.67
C THR A 24 12.70 -10.02 31.87
N ASP A 25 11.81 -9.16 32.37
CA ASP A 25 10.90 -9.50 33.48
C ASP A 25 9.79 -10.45 33.03
N VAL A 26 9.27 -10.27 31.81
CA VAL A 26 8.32 -11.20 31.19
C VAL A 26 8.92 -12.60 31.09
N GLY A 27 10.16 -12.73 30.59
CA GLY A 27 10.83 -14.04 30.50
C GLY A 27 11.09 -14.68 31.86
N ARG A 28 11.48 -13.91 32.87
CA ARG A 28 11.73 -14.41 34.25
C ARG A 28 10.47 -14.88 34.95
N HIS A 29 9.34 -14.24 34.69
CA HIS A 29 8.10 -14.49 35.41
C HIS A 29 7.05 -15.25 34.59
N TYR A 30 7.33 -15.63 33.35
CA TYR A 30 6.37 -16.22 32.39
C TYR A 30 5.41 -17.26 33.00
N PHE A 31 5.92 -18.21 33.78
CA PHE A 31 5.11 -19.28 34.39
C PHE A 31 4.41 -18.91 35.70
N ASN A 32 4.68 -17.73 36.25
CA ASN A 32 4.22 -17.26 37.58
C ASN A 32 3.39 -15.96 37.49
N VAL A 33 2.93 -15.56 36.29
CA VAL A 33 2.03 -14.41 36.11
C VAL A 33 0.59 -14.88 36.18
N GLU A 34 -0.22 -14.20 36.99
CA GLU A 34 -1.66 -14.41 37.01
C GLU A 34 -2.31 -13.57 35.89
N LEU A 35 -2.98 -14.24 34.95
CA LEU A 35 -3.70 -13.56 33.88
C LEU A 35 -5.03 -13.00 34.39
N PRO A 36 -5.38 -11.74 34.04
CA PRO A 36 -6.62 -11.14 34.48
C PRO A 36 -7.83 -11.86 33.88
N SER A 37 -8.94 -11.85 34.62
CA SER A 37 -10.23 -12.37 34.14
C SER A 37 -10.79 -11.54 32.97
N ASN A 38 -10.61 -10.23 33.02
CA ASN A 38 -10.89 -9.35 31.90
C ASN A 38 -9.69 -9.29 30.95
N ALA A 39 -9.63 -10.20 29.98
CA ALA A 39 -8.50 -10.30 29.06
C ALA A 39 -8.26 -9.02 28.21
N THR A 40 -9.24 -8.14 28.04
CA THR A 40 -9.04 -6.88 27.27
C THR A 40 -8.13 -5.89 28.01
N SER A 41 -7.95 -6.02 29.32
CA SER A 41 -7.02 -5.18 30.09
C SER A 41 -5.55 -5.47 29.74
N LEU A 42 -5.26 -6.64 29.16
CA LEU A 42 -3.95 -6.98 28.62
C LEU A 42 -3.52 -6.08 27.46
N LEU A 43 -4.47 -5.36 26.85
CA LEU A 43 -4.14 -4.43 25.77
C LEU A 43 -3.43 -3.15 26.25
N ALA A 44 -3.37 -2.94 27.57
CA ALA A 44 -2.81 -1.74 28.16
C ALA A 44 -1.28 -1.64 28.07
N ASN A 45 -0.56 -2.74 27.82
CA ASN A 45 0.89 -2.74 27.72
C ASN A 45 1.44 -3.89 26.85
N SER A 46 2.73 -3.79 26.48
CA SER A 46 3.41 -4.76 25.62
C SER A 46 3.62 -6.13 26.25
N ALA A 47 3.74 -6.22 27.58
CA ALA A 47 3.79 -7.50 28.29
C ALA A 47 2.47 -8.26 28.08
N GLY A 48 1.34 -7.57 28.21
CA GLY A 48 0.01 -8.13 27.95
C GLY A 48 -0.15 -8.64 26.52
N TYR A 49 0.36 -7.91 25.51
CA TYR A 49 0.41 -8.42 24.13
C TYR A 49 1.17 -9.74 24.02
N HIS A 50 2.34 -9.85 24.65
CA HIS A 50 3.14 -11.07 24.62
C HIS A 50 2.40 -12.26 25.25
N PHE A 51 1.88 -12.08 26.47
CA PHE A 51 1.13 -13.13 27.16
C PHE A 51 -0.10 -13.55 26.37
N LEU A 52 -0.83 -12.61 25.78
CA LEU A 52 -2.01 -12.92 24.98
C LEU A 52 -1.65 -13.67 23.68
N THR A 53 -0.56 -13.28 23.00
CA THR A 53 -0.09 -13.92 21.77
C THR A 53 0.27 -15.39 21.98
N PHE A 54 0.81 -15.74 23.14
CA PHE A 54 1.26 -17.11 23.44
C PHE A 54 0.39 -17.83 24.49
N ALA A 55 -0.76 -17.26 24.86
CA ALA A 55 -1.70 -17.88 25.77
C ALA A 55 -2.35 -19.14 25.15
N PRO A 56 -2.90 -20.06 25.98
CA PRO A 56 -3.73 -21.14 25.48
C PRO A 56 -4.89 -20.63 24.62
N TYR A 57 -5.29 -21.44 23.64
CA TYR A 57 -6.34 -21.11 22.68
C TYR A 57 -7.65 -20.65 23.35
N GLU A 58 -8.04 -21.29 24.45
CA GLU A 58 -9.26 -20.96 25.19
C GLU A 58 -9.22 -19.53 25.74
N TYR A 59 -8.05 -19.07 26.17
CA TYR A 59 -7.87 -17.72 26.71
C TYR A 59 -7.87 -16.68 25.57
N GLN A 60 -7.18 -16.97 24.47
CA GLN A 60 -7.23 -16.15 23.26
C GLN A 60 -8.65 -16.02 22.71
N SER A 61 -9.42 -17.11 22.69
CA SER A 61 -10.82 -17.12 22.24
C SER A 61 -11.72 -16.28 23.15
N ARG A 62 -11.54 -16.35 24.48
CA ARG A 62 -12.27 -15.50 25.43
C ARG A 62 -11.94 -14.02 25.24
N PHE A 63 -10.66 -13.70 25.05
CA PHE A 63 -10.23 -12.35 24.71
C PHE A 63 -10.92 -11.86 23.43
N SER A 64 -10.90 -12.66 22.36
CA SER A 64 -11.49 -12.32 21.07
C SER A 64 -12.99 -12.01 21.19
N HIS A 65 -13.74 -12.84 21.93
CA HIS A 65 -15.16 -12.61 22.19
C HIS A 65 -15.41 -11.32 22.99
N ASN A 66 -14.61 -11.08 24.04
CA ASN A 66 -14.73 -9.88 24.86
C ASN A 66 -14.40 -8.62 24.06
N LEU A 67 -13.33 -8.64 23.27
CA LEU A 67 -12.94 -7.52 22.40
C LEU A 67 -14.05 -7.16 21.43
N TYR A 68 -14.63 -8.15 20.72
CA TYR A 68 -15.74 -7.92 19.79
C TYR A 68 -16.94 -7.28 20.50
N THR A 69 -17.31 -7.82 21.67
CA THR A 69 -18.45 -7.31 22.45
C THR A 69 -18.20 -5.88 22.91
N THR A 70 -17.00 -5.56 23.38
CA THR A 70 -16.63 -4.22 23.81
C THR A 70 -16.67 -3.23 22.65
N LEU A 71 -16.11 -3.57 21.48
CA LEU A 71 -16.15 -2.72 20.30
C LEU A 71 -17.58 -2.47 19.83
N ARG A 72 -18.37 -3.54 19.70
CA ARG A 72 -19.76 -3.45 19.23
C ARG A 72 -20.62 -2.63 20.19
N ARG A 73 -20.42 -2.74 21.51
CA ARG A 73 -21.08 -1.84 22.47
C ARG A 73 -20.63 -0.39 22.30
N ALA A 74 -19.34 -0.14 22.31
CA ALA A 74 -18.81 1.23 22.27
C ALA A 74 -19.18 1.99 20.97
N PHE A 75 -19.25 1.30 19.83
CA PHE A 75 -19.42 1.94 18.51
C PHE A 75 -20.80 1.76 17.89
N LEU A 76 -21.53 0.67 18.17
CA LEU A 76 -22.79 0.36 17.49
C LEU A 76 -24.01 0.37 18.41
N LEU A 77 -23.92 -0.22 19.61
CA LEU A 77 -25.10 -0.40 20.48
C LEU A 77 -25.27 0.73 21.51
N GLU A 78 -24.18 1.15 22.14
CA GLU A 78 -24.14 2.04 23.30
C GLU A 78 -23.27 3.29 22.98
N TYR A 79 -23.42 3.84 21.77
CA TYR A 79 -22.55 4.91 21.24
C TYR A 79 -22.39 6.10 22.20
N ALA A 80 -23.46 6.50 22.89
CA ALA A 80 -23.46 7.64 23.81
C ALA A 80 -22.75 7.38 25.16
N HIS A 81 -22.52 6.11 25.53
CA HIS A 81 -21.97 5.76 26.84
C HIS A 81 -20.45 5.78 26.91
N SER A 82 -19.77 5.72 25.76
CA SER A 82 -18.32 5.77 25.68
C SER A 82 -17.88 7.11 25.09
N SER A 83 -16.89 7.76 25.71
CA SER A 83 -16.34 9.00 25.17
C SER A 83 -15.50 8.73 23.91
N ARG A 84 -15.33 9.75 23.05
CA ARG A 84 -14.47 9.65 21.87
C ARG A 84 -13.04 9.22 22.25
N ALA A 85 -12.50 9.76 23.32
CA ALA A 85 -11.16 9.42 23.81
C ALA A 85 -11.04 7.92 24.19
N GLN A 86 -12.05 7.37 24.88
CA GLN A 86 -12.08 5.94 25.23
C GLN A 86 -12.18 5.06 23.98
N LYS A 87 -12.99 5.45 23.00
CA LYS A 87 -13.14 4.77 21.71
C LYS A 87 -11.84 4.77 20.92
N THR A 88 -11.21 5.93 20.78
CA THR A 88 -9.90 6.07 20.13
C THR A 88 -8.85 5.22 20.83
N GLN A 89 -8.76 5.28 22.17
CA GLN A 89 -7.83 4.46 22.93
C GLN A 89 -8.05 2.96 22.70
N LEU A 90 -9.30 2.50 22.66
CA LEU A 90 -9.62 1.09 22.39
C LEU A 90 -9.15 0.66 20.98
N LEU A 91 -9.38 1.49 19.96
CA LEU A 91 -8.91 1.22 18.60
C LEU A 91 -7.38 1.21 18.54
N GLU A 92 -6.71 2.17 19.17
CA GLU A 92 -5.25 2.28 19.18
C GLU A 92 -4.58 1.09 19.85
N MET A 93 -5.03 0.71 21.05
CA MET A 93 -4.51 -0.46 21.74
C MET A 93 -4.73 -1.76 20.93
N SER A 94 -5.85 -1.84 20.20
CA SER A 94 -6.15 -2.97 19.32
C SER A 94 -5.22 -3.00 18.10
N ILE A 95 -4.97 -1.85 17.47
CA ILE A 95 -4.05 -1.69 16.34
C ILE A 95 -2.60 -1.99 16.77
N ASP A 96 -2.19 -1.51 17.94
CA ASP A 96 -0.85 -1.76 18.46
C ASP A 96 -0.66 -3.24 18.79
N PHE A 97 -1.71 -3.93 19.24
CA PHE A 97 -1.67 -5.38 19.40
C PHE A 97 -1.54 -6.12 18.05
N CYS A 98 -2.29 -5.72 17.02
CA CYS A 98 -2.08 -6.25 15.66
C CYS A 98 -0.65 -6.02 15.17
N ARG A 99 -0.10 -4.82 15.41
CA ARG A 99 1.29 -4.48 15.07
C ARG A 99 2.27 -5.34 15.84
N TYR A 100 2.04 -5.60 17.12
CA TYR A 100 2.90 -6.48 17.91
C TYR A 100 2.94 -7.89 17.33
N MET A 101 1.77 -8.44 16.97
CA MET A 101 1.65 -9.77 16.38
C MET A 101 2.07 -9.84 14.91
N GLN A 102 2.21 -8.69 14.24
CA GLN A 102 2.34 -8.59 12.79
C GLN A 102 1.19 -9.29 12.05
N GLN A 103 -0.01 -9.26 12.64
CA GLN A 103 -1.15 -10.03 12.17
C GLN A 103 -2.48 -9.33 12.51
N GLY A 104 -3.48 -9.53 11.66
CA GLY A 104 -4.86 -9.14 11.94
C GLY A 104 -5.53 -9.97 13.04
N ILE A 105 -6.64 -9.44 13.56
CA ILE A 105 -7.51 -10.15 14.51
C ILE A 105 -8.88 -10.36 13.83
N PRO A 106 -9.40 -11.59 13.73
CA PRO A 106 -10.64 -11.87 12.99
C PRO A 106 -11.82 -11.02 13.45
N VAL A 107 -11.97 -10.86 14.77
CA VAL A 107 -13.05 -10.05 15.33
C VAL A 107 -12.90 -8.56 15.08
N LEU A 108 -11.67 -8.07 14.90
CA LEU A 108 -11.44 -6.68 14.51
C LEU A 108 -11.83 -6.47 13.05
N THR A 109 -11.49 -7.39 12.14
CA THR A 109 -11.93 -7.32 10.74
C THR A 109 -13.44 -7.38 10.64
N ARG A 110 -14.08 -8.31 11.38
CA ARG A 110 -15.55 -8.39 11.44
C ARG A 110 -16.18 -7.09 11.95
N PHE A 111 -15.67 -6.55 13.07
CA PHE A 111 -16.14 -5.28 13.60
C PHE A 111 -15.95 -4.13 12.61
N PHE A 112 -14.78 -4.04 11.99
CA PHE A 112 -14.46 -3.01 11.00
C PHE A 112 -15.50 -3.02 9.87
N LEU A 113 -15.75 -4.17 9.26
CA LEU A 113 -16.73 -4.32 8.18
C LEU A 113 -18.16 -4.00 8.63
N GLU A 114 -18.55 -4.39 9.84
CA GLU A 114 -19.87 -4.07 10.42
C GLU A 114 -20.02 -2.57 10.71
N PHE A 115 -18.94 -1.88 11.08
CA PHE A 115 -18.97 -0.47 11.46
C PHE A 115 -18.86 0.50 10.27
N LEU A 116 -18.14 0.13 9.20
CA LEU A 116 -17.90 1.02 8.05
C LEU A 116 -19.18 1.67 7.48
N PRO A 117 -20.32 0.97 7.30
CA PRO A 117 -21.55 1.58 6.80
C PRO A 117 -22.18 2.63 7.73
N HIS A 118 -21.79 2.65 9.00
CA HIS A 118 -22.31 3.53 10.04
C HIS A 118 -21.34 4.66 10.44
N GLU A 119 -20.20 4.76 9.75
CA GLU A 119 -19.15 5.73 10.05
C GLU A 119 -19.59 7.16 9.69
N THR A 120 -19.40 8.10 10.63
CA THR A 120 -19.83 9.51 10.50
C THR A 120 -18.71 10.51 10.25
N GLY A 121 -17.47 10.04 10.09
CA GLY A 121 -16.25 10.82 9.86
C GLY A 121 -15.31 10.93 11.08
N ASP A 122 -15.79 10.58 12.28
CA ASP A 122 -15.11 10.86 13.55
C ASP A 122 -13.82 10.04 13.78
N PHE A 123 -13.70 8.89 13.12
CA PHE A 123 -12.65 7.89 13.35
C PHE A 123 -11.89 7.50 12.08
N ARG A 124 -11.96 8.33 11.02
CA ARG A 124 -11.36 8.04 9.72
C ARG A 124 -9.87 7.66 9.79
N GLY A 125 -9.09 8.36 10.61
CA GLY A 125 -7.66 8.07 10.78
C GLY A 125 -7.39 6.74 11.47
N GLU A 126 -8.14 6.42 12.52
CA GLU A 126 -8.09 5.14 13.23
C GLU A 126 -8.55 3.99 12.33
N LEU A 127 -9.60 4.20 11.53
CA LEU A 127 -10.12 3.19 10.61
C LEU A 127 -9.17 2.91 9.45
N LEU A 128 -8.48 3.92 8.92
CA LEU A 128 -7.40 3.68 7.96
C LEU A 128 -6.27 2.86 8.58
N ARG A 129 -5.87 3.15 9.82
CA ARG A 129 -4.87 2.35 10.54
C ARG A 129 -5.36 0.92 10.81
N LEU A 130 -6.66 0.73 11.06
CA LEU A 130 -7.26 -0.58 11.27
C LEU A 130 -7.35 -1.39 9.96
N LEU A 131 -7.66 -0.73 8.84
CA LEU A 131 -7.66 -1.32 7.50
C LEU A 131 -6.32 -1.97 7.18
N GLU A 132 -5.19 -1.36 7.58
CA GLU A 132 -3.85 -1.92 7.40
C GLU A 132 -3.74 -3.35 7.94
N TRP A 133 -4.53 -3.73 8.96
CA TRP A 133 -4.50 -5.03 9.62
C TRP A 133 -5.69 -5.93 9.28
N CYS A 134 -6.61 -5.52 8.41
CA CYS A 134 -7.79 -6.31 8.03
C CYS A 134 -7.45 -7.41 7.01
N THR A 135 -6.46 -8.23 7.32
CA THR A 135 -5.87 -9.25 6.42
C THR A 135 -6.70 -10.52 6.27
N LEU A 136 -7.81 -10.64 6.99
CA LEU A 136 -8.78 -11.74 6.93
C LEU A 136 -10.08 -11.29 6.23
N VAL A 137 -9.91 -10.71 5.04
CA VAL A 137 -11.01 -10.09 4.28
C VAL A 137 -11.30 -10.89 3.02
N SER A 138 -12.57 -10.98 2.65
CA SER A 138 -12.97 -11.62 1.39
C SER A 138 -12.98 -10.65 0.22
N THR A 139 -13.02 -11.19 -0.99
CA THR A 139 -13.19 -10.43 -2.24
C THR A 139 -14.50 -9.63 -2.26
N GLY A 140 -15.59 -10.18 -1.68
CA GLY A 140 -16.88 -9.50 -1.54
C GLY A 140 -16.80 -8.31 -0.59
N ASP A 141 -16.22 -8.50 0.60
CA ASP A 141 -16.05 -7.43 1.59
C ASP A 141 -15.24 -6.24 1.05
N LEU A 142 -14.16 -6.52 0.30
CA LEU A 142 -13.35 -5.49 -0.34
C LEU A 142 -14.17 -4.68 -1.36
N THR A 143 -15.00 -5.36 -2.15
CA THR A 143 -15.76 -4.76 -3.24
C THR A 143 -16.98 -3.99 -2.76
N GLU A 144 -17.74 -4.56 -1.83
CA GLU A 144 -19.06 -4.07 -1.44
C GLU A 144 -19.01 -3.12 -0.24
N ILE A 145 -17.98 -3.22 0.62
CA ILE A 145 -17.89 -2.47 1.88
C ILE A 145 -16.68 -1.53 1.88
N VAL A 146 -15.48 -2.06 1.67
CA VAL A 146 -14.24 -1.27 1.79
C VAL A 146 -14.10 -0.27 0.65
N ALA A 147 -14.34 -0.70 -0.59
CA ALA A 147 -14.25 0.13 -1.78
C ALA A 147 -15.14 1.40 -1.71
N PRO A 148 -16.45 1.31 -1.41
CA PRO A 148 -17.30 2.50 -1.27
C PRO A 148 -16.88 3.42 -0.12
N PHE A 149 -16.45 2.86 1.01
CA PHE A 149 -15.96 3.66 2.14
C PHE A 149 -14.72 4.48 1.76
N LEU A 150 -13.73 3.85 1.11
CA LEU A 150 -12.52 4.54 0.67
C LEU A 150 -12.83 5.60 -0.39
N ASP A 151 -13.76 5.33 -1.31
CA ASP A 151 -14.20 6.30 -2.30
C ASP A 151 -14.83 7.54 -1.65
N SER A 152 -15.74 7.34 -0.69
CA SER A 152 -16.40 8.43 0.04
C SER A 152 -15.38 9.27 0.82
N MET A 153 -14.53 8.60 1.61
CA MET A 153 -13.47 9.25 2.37
C MET A 153 -12.47 9.99 1.45
N PHE A 154 -12.17 9.43 0.28
CA PHE A 154 -11.25 10.04 -0.67
C PHE A 154 -11.81 11.33 -1.27
N LEU A 155 -13.11 11.40 -1.57
CA LEU A 155 -13.69 12.60 -2.17
C LEU A 155 -13.67 13.80 -1.22
N GLU A 156 -13.99 13.57 0.06
CA GLU A 156 -14.11 14.63 1.07
C GLU A 156 -12.79 15.10 1.69
N SER A 157 -11.69 14.38 1.45
CA SER A 157 -10.42 14.59 2.15
C SER A 157 -9.53 15.70 1.56
N SER A 158 -8.58 16.19 2.33
CA SER A 158 -7.47 17.02 1.85
C SER A 158 -6.45 16.22 1.04
N LEU A 159 -5.52 16.91 0.35
CA LEU A 159 -4.42 16.28 -0.40
C LEU A 159 -3.58 15.31 0.47
N LEU A 160 -3.24 15.70 1.70
CA LEU A 160 -2.42 14.89 2.59
C LEU A 160 -3.17 13.64 3.08
N GLU A 161 -4.47 13.77 3.33
CA GLU A 161 -5.34 12.64 3.70
C GLU A 161 -5.58 11.70 2.52
N LYS A 162 -5.74 12.22 1.29
CA LYS A 162 -5.76 11.41 0.07
C LYS A 162 -4.49 10.56 -0.07
N CYS A 163 -3.33 11.15 0.20
CA CYS A 163 -2.06 10.43 0.26
C CYS A 163 -2.03 9.40 1.40
N ALA A 164 -2.61 9.72 2.56
CA ALA A 164 -2.71 8.78 3.67
C ALA A 164 -3.57 7.55 3.33
N ILE A 165 -4.66 7.72 2.57
CA ILE A 165 -5.50 6.61 2.08
C ILE A 165 -4.67 5.66 1.21
N ILE A 166 -3.95 6.20 0.21
CA ILE A 166 -3.08 5.38 -0.67
C ILE A 166 -1.99 4.68 0.15
N ARG A 167 -1.41 5.38 1.12
CA ARG A 167 -0.40 4.81 2.02
C ARG A 167 -0.95 3.67 2.87
N SER A 168 -2.18 3.80 3.39
CA SER A 168 -2.83 2.75 4.17
C SER A 168 -3.18 1.55 3.29
N LEU A 169 -3.62 1.76 2.03
CA LEU A 169 -3.78 0.68 1.05
C LEU A 169 -2.45 -0.05 0.76
N ARG A 170 -1.35 0.70 0.60
CA ARG A 170 -0.01 0.14 0.42
C ARG A 170 0.41 -0.73 1.61
N ARG A 171 0.15 -0.25 2.84
CA ARG A 171 0.48 -1.00 4.07
C ARG A 171 -0.41 -2.21 4.25
N PHE A 172 -1.70 -2.09 3.94
CA PHE A 172 -2.65 -3.20 3.91
C PHE A 172 -2.19 -4.30 2.95
N LEU A 173 -1.80 -3.93 1.72
CA LEU A 173 -1.22 -4.85 0.74
C LEU A 173 0.00 -5.59 1.32
N ARG A 174 0.99 -4.86 1.85
CA ARG A 174 2.16 -5.48 2.47
C ARG A 174 1.78 -6.45 3.59
N ASN A 175 0.85 -6.07 4.44
CA ASN A 175 0.41 -6.91 5.56
C ASN A 175 -0.34 -8.16 5.07
N LEU A 176 -1.07 -8.10 3.96
CA LEU A 176 -1.65 -9.30 3.31
C LEU A 176 -0.57 -10.29 2.87
N PHE A 177 0.48 -9.81 2.20
CA PHE A 177 1.60 -10.66 1.78
C PHE A 177 2.31 -11.30 2.98
N VAL A 178 2.54 -10.53 4.05
CA VAL A 178 3.10 -11.06 5.30
C VAL A 178 2.17 -12.12 5.88
N ASN A 179 0.86 -11.86 5.91
CA ASN A 179 -0.12 -12.79 6.45
C ASN A 179 -0.15 -14.14 5.71
N GLN A 180 -0.07 -14.12 4.38
CA GLN A 180 -0.09 -15.35 3.58
C GLN A 180 1.21 -16.15 3.63
N ASN A 181 2.34 -15.50 3.94
CA ASN A 181 3.60 -16.18 4.14
C ASN A 181 3.68 -16.88 5.52
N PHE A 182 2.81 -16.53 6.48
CA PHE A 182 2.61 -17.35 7.68
C PHE A 182 1.96 -18.68 7.29
N GLY A 183 2.76 -19.76 7.31
CA GLY A 183 2.30 -21.12 7.03
C GLY A 183 3.07 -21.85 5.94
N LYS A 184 3.79 -21.14 5.04
CA LYS A 184 4.67 -21.77 4.04
C LYS A 184 5.94 -22.41 4.66
N GLY A 185 6.24 -22.14 5.94
CA GLY A 185 7.38 -22.76 6.66
C GLY A 185 7.34 -22.71 8.19
N ALA A 186 6.25 -22.22 8.80
CA ALA A 186 6.11 -22.09 10.25
C ALA A 186 4.82 -22.77 10.74
N SER A 187 4.81 -23.19 12.00
CA SER A 187 3.59 -23.55 12.74
C SER A 187 2.52 -22.48 12.55
N SER A 188 1.25 -22.88 12.51
CA SER A 188 0.08 -21.99 12.42
C SER A 188 0.25 -20.69 13.22
N SER A 189 -0.37 -19.60 12.74
CA SER A 189 -0.35 -18.29 13.42
C SER A 189 -0.45 -18.44 14.96
N PRO A 190 0.39 -17.73 15.73
CA PRO A 190 0.44 -17.89 17.19
C PRO A 190 -0.86 -17.46 17.88
N PHE A 191 -1.64 -16.58 17.25
CA PHE A 191 -2.88 -16.08 17.79
C PHE A 191 -4.08 -16.69 17.06
N LEU A 192 -4.82 -17.55 17.78
CA LEU A 192 -6.00 -18.30 17.32
C LEU A 192 -5.76 -19.28 16.16
N GLY A 193 -4.51 -19.58 15.80
CA GLY A 193 -4.21 -20.55 14.73
C GLY A 193 -4.79 -20.13 13.38
N GLN A 194 -4.82 -18.83 13.09
CA GLN A 194 -5.49 -18.29 11.91
C GLN A 194 -4.86 -18.78 10.61
N VAL A 195 -5.71 -18.92 9.60
CA VAL A 195 -5.37 -19.24 8.21
C VAL A 195 -5.95 -18.14 7.32
N PRO A 196 -5.26 -17.74 6.23
CA PRO A 196 -5.81 -16.80 5.26
C PRO A 196 -7.20 -17.21 4.76
N VAL A 197 -8.11 -16.24 4.64
CA VAL A 197 -9.51 -16.46 4.22
C VAL A 197 -9.63 -16.60 2.69
N SER A 198 -8.79 -15.89 1.94
CA SER A 198 -8.77 -15.89 0.48
C SER A 198 -7.32 -15.90 -0.02
N ASP A 199 -7.11 -16.50 -1.18
CA ASP A 199 -5.80 -16.50 -1.84
C ASP A 199 -5.45 -15.08 -2.30
N LEU A 200 -4.16 -14.79 -2.34
CA LEU A 200 -3.66 -13.48 -2.77
C LEU A 200 -3.95 -13.25 -4.24
N SER A 201 -3.92 -14.31 -5.05
CA SER A 201 -4.27 -14.26 -6.47
C SER A 201 -5.68 -13.70 -6.71
N ASP A 202 -6.61 -13.98 -5.80
CA ASP A 202 -8.00 -13.53 -5.90
C ASP A 202 -8.17 -12.09 -5.39
N LEU A 203 -7.43 -11.73 -4.33
CA LEU A 203 -7.51 -10.40 -3.72
C LEU A 203 -6.79 -9.32 -4.54
N LEU A 204 -5.67 -9.66 -5.19
CA LEU A 204 -4.80 -8.72 -5.89
C LEU A 204 -5.50 -7.94 -7.02
N PRO A 205 -6.27 -8.58 -7.93
CA PRO A 205 -7.00 -7.86 -8.97
C PRO A 205 -8.00 -6.85 -8.39
N ILE A 206 -8.65 -7.18 -7.28
CA ILE A 206 -9.63 -6.30 -6.63
C ILE A 206 -8.93 -5.10 -5.97
N ILE A 207 -7.85 -5.36 -5.23
CA ILE A 207 -7.05 -4.29 -4.61
C ILE A 207 -6.45 -3.38 -5.68
N GLY A 208 -5.96 -3.97 -6.78
CA GLY A 208 -5.47 -3.26 -7.96
C GLY A 208 -6.53 -2.31 -8.50
N LYS A 209 -7.75 -2.80 -8.77
CA LYS A 209 -8.89 -1.98 -9.24
C LYS A 209 -9.28 -0.87 -8.27
N ILE A 210 -9.26 -1.13 -6.96
CA ILE A 210 -9.54 -0.11 -5.93
C ILE A 210 -8.47 0.99 -5.98
N ALA A 211 -7.19 0.60 -6.00
CA ALA A 211 -6.08 1.53 -6.06
C ALA A 211 -6.08 2.33 -7.35
N GLU A 212 -6.30 1.69 -8.50
CA GLU A 212 -6.42 2.31 -9.81
C GLU A 212 -7.51 3.39 -9.80
N ARG A 213 -8.72 3.04 -9.34
CA ARG A 213 -9.85 3.99 -9.25
C ARG A 213 -9.53 5.19 -8.38
N ILE A 214 -8.92 4.98 -7.22
CA ILE A 214 -8.53 6.06 -6.29
C ILE A 214 -7.45 6.95 -6.92
N VAL A 215 -6.44 6.35 -7.54
CA VAL A 215 -5.34 7.06 -8.20
C VAL A 215 -5.88 7.89 -9.36
N VAL A 216 -6.70 7.33 -10.24
CA VAL A 216 -7.29 8.06 -11.38
C VAL A 216 -8.15 9.23 -10.90
N LYS A 217 -9.03 9.01 -9.91
CA LYS A 217 -9.81 10.10 -9.30
C LYS A 217 -8.91 11.17 -8.71
N GLY A 218 -7.86 10.78 -8.00
CA GLY A 218 -6.92 11.70 -7.39
C GLY A 218 -6.12 12.51 -8.40
N MET A 219 -5.69 11.90 -9.50
CA MET A 219 -5.00 12.59 -10.59
C MET A 219 -5.88 13.69 -11.20
N ASN A 220 -7.18 13.39 -11.40
CA ASN A 220 -8.14 14.35 -11.94
C ASN A 220 -8.45 15.52 -10.98
N ILE A 221 -8.44 15.28 -9.66
CA ILE A 221 -8.74 16.30 -8.65
C ILE A 221 -7.50 17.15 -8.32
N THR A 222 -6.33 16.54 -8.27
CA THR A 222 -5.08 17.19 -7.81
C THR A 222 -4.26 17.78 -8.95
N PHE A 223 -4.68 17.60 -10.21
CA PHE A 223 -4.01 18.11 -11.41
C PHE A 223 -2.52 17.75 -11.47
N GLY A 224 -2.17 16.53 -11.04
CA GLY A 224 -0.79 16.05 -11.07
C GLY A 224 0.11 16.66 -10.00
N ASP A 225 -0.43 16.96 -8.83
CA ASP A 225 0.38 17.42 -7.69
C ASP A 225 1.54 16.43 -7.40
N PRO A 226 2.80 16.91 -7.28
CA PRO A 226 3.96 16.03 -7.09
C PRO A 226 3.90 15.13 -5.85
N ILE A 227 3.24 15.58 -4.77
CA ILE A 227 3.11 14.80 -3.53
C ILE A 227 2.20 13.60 -3.79
N PHE A 228 1.06 13.84 -4.45
CA PHE A 228 0.11 12.79 -4.81
C PHE A 228 0.70 11.81 -5.81
N LEU A 229 1.37 12.31 -6.85
CA LEU A 229 2.11 11.49 -7.82
C LEU A 229 3.11 10.57 -7.13
N ASN A 230 3.96 11.12 -6.25
CA ASN A 230 4.97 10.34 -5.56
C ASN A 230 4.38 9.26 -4.64
N GLU A 231 3.31 9.56 -3.89
CA GLU A 231 2.65 8.55 -3.05
C GLU A 231 1.94 7.47 -3.90
N SER A 232 1.37 7.84 -5.04
CA SER A 232 0.78 6.87 -5.99
C SER A 232 1.83 5.96 -6.60
N LEU A 233 2.98 6.51 -7.04
CA LEU A 233 4.09 5.70 -7.56
C LEU A 233 4.69 4.80 -6.48
N ASN A 234 4.79 5.28 -5.23
CA ASN A 234 5.21 4.47 -4.08
C ASN A 234 4.32 3.24 -3.86
N PHE A 235 3.02 3.32 -4.17
CA PHE A 235 2.11 2.18 -4.12
C PHE A 235 2.47 1.14 -5.18
N TYR A 236 2.62 1.54 -6.45
CA TYR A 236 2.93 0.61 -7.54
C TYR A 236 4.34 0.03 -7.43
N GLU A 237 5.32 0.80 -6.97
CA GLU A 237 6.68 0.31 -6.71
C GLU A 237 6.68 -0.80 -5.64
N GLU A 238 5.94 -0.61 -4.54
CA GLU A 238 5.78 -1.63 -3.50
C GLU A 238 4.99 -2.85 -4.01
N LEU A 239 3.92 -2.63 -4.77
CA LEU A 239 3.12 -3.69 -5.37
C LEU A 239 3.98 -4.60 -6.25
N LEU A 240 4.72 -4.03 -7.21
CA LEU A 240 5.56 -4.80 -8.14
C LEU A 240 6.69 -5.53 -7.40
N ARG A 241 7.25 -4.91 -6.36
CA ARG A 241 8.25 -5.57 -5.50
C ARG A 241 7.68 -6.79 -4.79
N LEU A 242 6.41 -6.73 -4.36
CA LEU A 242 5.73 -7.84 -3.70
C LEU A 242 5.30 -8.92 -4.70
N LEU A 243 4.83 -8.55 -5.90
CA LEU A 243 4.44 -9.49 -6.95
C LEU A 243 5.60 -10.41 -7.36
N GLY A 244 6.84 -9.92 -7.38
CA GLY A 244 8.03 -10.75 -7.65
C GLY A 244 8.31 -11.86 -6.62
N SER A 245 7.54 -11.93 -5.52
CA SER A 245 7.62 -13.04 -4.55
C SER A 245 6.55 -14.11 -4.71
N LEU A 246 5.67 -13.97 -5.71
CA LEU A 246 4.58 -14.90 -5.96
C LEU A 246 4.97 -15.98 -6.95
N ASP A 247 4.44 -17.18 -6.69
CA ASP A 247 4.54 -18.32 -7.59
C ASP A 247 3.51 -18.22 -8.74
N THR A 248 2.48 -17.39 -8.58
CA THR A 248 1.40 -17.18 -9.54
C THR A 248 1.65 -15.93 -10.39
N PRO A 249 1.42 -16.01 -11.73
CA PRO A 249 1.60 -14.88 -12.61
C PRO A 249 0.52 -13.84 -12.34
N VAL A 250 0.94 -12.62 -11.99
CA VAL A 250 0.05 -11.47 -11.82
C VAL A 250 0.73 -10.26 -12.43
N LEU A 251 0.07 -9.63 -13.40
CA LEU A 251 0.51 -8.38 -14.01
C LEU A 251 -0.50 -7.28 -13.68
N LEU A 252 -0.05 -6.25 -12.94
CA LEU A 252 -0.85 -5.08 -12.59
C LEU A 252 -0.06 -3.83 -12.98
N LEU A 253 -0.62 -3.02 -13.87
CA LEU A 253 0.03 -1.83 -14.38
C LEU A 253 -0.44 -0.56 -13.66
N PRO A 254 0.42 0.47 -13.56
CA PRO A 254 -0.03 1.80 -13.20
C PRO A 254 -1.01 2.35 -14.27
N PRO A 255 -2.06 3.09 -13.88
CA PRO A 255 -3.03 3.64 -14.82
C PRO A 255 -2.40 4.75 -15.66
N SER A 256 -2.87 4.91 -16.90
CA SER A 256 -2.32 5.85 -17.88
C SER A 256 -2.22 7.30 -17.35
N PRO A 257 -3.21 7.87 -16.63
CA PRO A 257 -3.08 9.20 -16.01
C PRO A 257 -1.89 9.32 -15.05
N LEU A 258 -1.57 8.26 -14.30
CA LEU A 258 -0.40 8.25 -13.42
C LEU A 258 0.90 8.18 -14.23
N VAL A 259 0.96 7.33 -15.27
CA VAL A 259 2.13 7.16 -16.12
C VAL A 259 2.49 8.48 -16.82
N TYR A 260 1.54 9.06 -17.55
CA TYR A 260 1.77 10.29 -18.31
C TYR A 260 1.88 11.51 -17.38
N GLY A 261 1.15 11.54 -16.26
CA GLY A 261 1.29 12.60 -15.26
C GLY A 261 2.65 12.59 -14.57
N ALA A 262 3.19 11.40 -14.26
CA ALA A 262 4.53 11.26 -13.71
C ALA A 262 5.61 11.62 -14.75
N PHE A 263 5.42 11.20 -16.00
CA PHE A 263 6.32 11.55 -17.10
C PHE A 263 6.43 13.06 -17.28
N CYS A 264 5.29 13.76 -17.40
CA CYS A 264 5.25 15.22 -17.56
C CYS A 264 5.60 16.02 -16.28
N SER A 265 6.00 15.36 -15.20
CA SER A 265 6.33 16.01 -13.94
C SER A 265 7.61 16.85 -14.05
N LYS A 266 7.70 17.92 -13.26
CA LYS A 266 8.92 18.74 -13.12
C LYS A 266 9.99 18.07 -12.26
N SER A 267 9.69 16.95 -11.62
CA SER A 267 10.60 16.25 -10.73
C SER A 267 11.31 15.11 -11.46
N CYS A 268 12.63 15.20 -11.60
CA CYS A 268 13.43 14.11 -12.19
C CYS A 268 13.31 12.82 -11.38
N ALA A 269 13.12 12.91 -10.06
CA ALA A 269 12.89 11.74 -9.21
C ALA A 269 11.57 11.02 -9.55
N ILE A 270 10.52 11.77 -9.88
CA ILE A 270 9.22 11.22 -10.32
C ILE A 270 9.36 10.58 -11.70
N LEU A 271 10.01 11.27 -12.64
CA LEU A 271 10.32 10.73 -13.98
C LEU A 271 11.13 9.43 -13.89
N SER A 272 12.21 9.44 -13.11
CA SER A 272 13.06 8.27 -12.90
C SER A 272 12.29 7.12 -12.25
N LYS A 273 11.39 7.41 -11.32
CA LYS A 273 10.57 6.39 -10.66
C LYS A 273 9.58 5.74 -11.63
N ILE A 274 8.89 6.53 -12.47
CA ILE A 274 7.97 5.93 -13.46
C ILE A 274 8.73 5.09 -14.49
N CYS A 275 9.91 5.52 -14.94
CA CYS A 275 10.77 4.70 -15.80
C CYS A 275 11.14 3.37 -15.12
N GLY A 276 11.54 3.42 -13.84
CA GLY A 276 11.84 2.22 -13.06
C GLY A 276 10.65 1.27 -12.88
N ILE A 277 9.45 1.81 -12.69
CA ILE A 277 8.20 1.02 -12.60
C ILE A 277 7.92 0.32 -13.93
N LEU A 278 8.00 1.03 -15.06
CA LEU A 278 7.75 0.44 -16.38
C LEU A 278 8.78 -0.63 -16.75
N LEU A 279 10.05 -0.42 -16.39
CA LEU A 279 11.11 -1.42 -16.52
C LEU A 279 10.78 -2.69 -15.71
N LYS A 280 10.30 -2.54 -14.48
CA LYS A 280 9.91 -3.70 -13.66
C LYS A 280 8.66 -4.40 -14.20
N CYS A 281 7.67 -3.66 -14.70
CA CYS A 281 6.53 -4.24 -15.39
C CYS A 281 6.96 -5.04 -16.62
N ARG A 282 7.95 -4.56 -17.37
CA ARG A 282 8.51 -5.26 -18.54
C ARG A 282 9.19 -6.57 -18.15
N GLU A 283 9.95 -6.58 -17.06
CA GLU A 283 10.56 -7.81 -16.52
C GLU A 283 9.49 -8.85 -16.16
N ILE A 284 8.46 -8.46 -15.40
CA ILE A 284 7.34 -9.34 -15.01
C ILE A 284 6.56 -9.82 -16.25
N CYS A 285 6.33 -8.94 -17.22
CA CYS A 285 5.72 -9.29 -18.50
C CYS A 285 6.51 -10.39 -19.24
N GLY A 286 7.84 -10.28 -19.29
CA GLY A 286 8.71 -11.33 -19.85
C GLY A 286 8.60 -12.67 -19.11
N GLU A 287 8.41 -12.66 -17.79
CA GLU A 287 8.13 -13.87 -17.01
C GLU A 287 6.76 -14.48 -17.33
N VAL A 288 5.72 -13.65 -17.44
CA VAL A 288 4.36 -14.05 -17.84
C VAL A 288 4.35 -14.69 -19.24
N ILE A 289 5.05 -14.08 -20.21
CA ILE A 289 5.16 -14.60 -21.59
C ILE A 289 5.90 -15.94 -21.59
N ARG A 290 7.06 -16.03 -20.91
CA ARG A 290 7.83 -17.29 -20.82
C ARG A 290 7.07 -18.39 -20.08
N GLY A 291 6.20 -18.02 -19.14
CA GLY A 291 5.30 -18.93 -18.45
C GLY A 291 4.12 -19.42 -19.28
N GLY A 292 3.88 -18.85 -20.48
CA GLY A 292 2.78 -19.23 -21.35
C GLY A 292 1.44 -18.56 -21.03
N PHE A 293 1.43 -17.52 -20.20
CA PHE A 293 0.23 -16.81 -19.75
C PHE A 293 -0.13 -15.59 -20.61
N GLN A 294 0.48 -15.44 -21.79
CA GLN A 294 0.29 -14.27 -22.65
C GLN A 294 -1.18 -14.00 -22.99
N ALA A 295 -1.99 -15.05 -23.21
CA ALA A 295 -3.40 -14.90 -23.58
C ALA A 295 -4.26 -14.33 -22.44
N GLU A 296 -3.83 -14.45 -21.18
CA GLU A 296 -4.55 -13.96 -20.01
C GLU A 296 -4.30 -12.46 -19.76
N PHE A 297 -3.18 -11.92 -20.26
CA PHE A 297 -2.73 -10.55 -20.00
C PHE A 297 -2.52 -9.73 -21.28
N VAL A 298 -3.28 -10.03 -22.34
CA VAL A 298 -3.11 -9.38 -23.66
C VAL A 298 -3.24 -7.87 -23.57
N ASP A 299 -4.26 -7.39 -22.84
CA ASP A 299 -4.56 -5.97 -22.71
C ASP A 299 -3.44 -5.24 -21.95
N GLU A 300 -2.94 -5.82 -20.86
CA GLU A 300 -1.84 -5.27 -20.08
C GLU A 300 -0.53 -5.26 -20.90
N ILE A 301 -0.23 -6.33 -21.64
CA ILE A 301 0.97 -6.39 -22.49
C ILE A 301 0.92 -5.31 -23.57
N GLU A 302 -0.24 -5.11 -24.20
CA GLU A 302 -0.43 -4.08 -25.22
C GLU A 302 -0.27 -2.67 -24.62
N GLU A 303 -0.90 -2.41 -23.47
CA GLU A 303 -0.84 -1.12 -22.78
C GLU A 303 0.58 -0.78 -22.31
N LEU A 304 1.31 -1.75 -21.73
CA LEU A 304 2.72 -1.57 -21.38
C LEU A 304 3.57 -1.25 -22.61
N GLY A 305 3.31 -1.91 -23.74
CA GLY A 305 3.96 -1.62 -25.02
C GLY A 305 3.67 -0.20 -25.50
N LYS A 306 2.45 0.30 -25.31
CA LYS A 306 2.10 1.71 -25.62
C LYS A 306 2.89 2.67 -24.75
N PHE A 307 2.96 2.45 -23.43
CA PHE A 307 3.75 3.28 -22.52
C PHE A 307 5.23 3.32 -22.91
N GLY A 308 5.83 2.15 -23.17
CA GLY A 308 7.24 2.05 -23.54
C GLY A 308 7.59 2.88 -24.77
N ARG A 309 6.81 2.69 -25.85
CA ARG A 309 7.02 3.38 -27.12
C ARG A 309 6.71 4.88 -27.02
N ASP A 310 5.60 5.30 -26.43
CA ASP A 310 5.23 6.73 -26.33
C ASP A 310 6.30 7.52 -25.54
N LEU A 311 6.73 7.01 -24.39
CA LEU A 311 7.74 7.68 -23.56
C LEU A 311 9.13 7.63 -24.20
N GLY A 312 9.49 6.54 -24.85
CA GLY A 312 10.79 6.42 -25.51
C GLY A 312 10.91 7.25 -26.78
N GLU A 313 9.85 7.33 -27.59
CA GLU A 313 9.78 8.24 -28.74
C GLU A 313 9.90 9.70 -28.30
N ALA A 314 9.26 10.05 -27.19
CA ALA A 314 9.37 11.37 -26.56
C ALA A 314 10.80 11.65 -26.05
N LEU A 315 11.34 10.79 -25.18
CA LEU A 315 12.63 10.99 -24.51
C LEU A 315 13.82 10.95 -25.48
N TRP A 316 13.82 10.00 -26.42
CA TRP A 316 14.99 9.72 -27.24
C TRP A 316 14.83 10.15 -28.69
N ASN A 317 13.70 9.88 -29.31
CA ASN A 317 13.53 10.11 -30.76
C ASN A 317 13.06 11.53 -31.10
N SER A 318 12.62 12.33 -30.11
CA SER A 318 11.99 13.65 -30.32
C SER A 318 10.79 13.58 -31.27
N ARG A 319 9.95 12.56 -31.09
CA ARG A 319 8.74 12.31 -31.90
C ARG A 319 7.53 12.12 -30.99
N VAL A 320 7.22 13.14 -30.21
CA VAL A 320 6.17 13.09 -29.19
C VAL A 320 4.80 12.93 -29.84
N PHE A 321 4.52 13.59 -30.97
CA PHE A 321 3.19 13.66 -31.55
C PHE A 321 3.04 12.99 -32.94
N GLU A 322 4.08 12.32 -33.44
CA GLU A 322 4.05 11.71 -34.78
C GLU A 322 3.31 10.35 -34.82
N ARG A 323 3.10 9.71 -33.67
CA ARG A 323 2.64 8.33 -33.61
C ARG A 323 1.11 8.21 -33.56
N LYS A 324 0.57 7.55 -34.58
CA LYS A 324 -0.85 7.18 -34.66
C LYS A 324 -1.32 6.29 -33.52
N GLY A 325 -2.37 6.72 -32.83
CA GLY A 325 -2.99 6.04 -31.69
C GLY A 325 -2.23 6.16 -30.37
N GLY A 326 -1.21 7.02 -30.29
CA GLY A 326 -0.49 7.33 -29.05
C GLY A 326 -1.25 8.32 -28.16
N TYR A 327 -0.93 8.35 -26.86
CA TYR A 327 -1.55 9.28 -25.93
C TYR A 327 -1.30 10.74 -26.33
N PHE A 328 -0.05 11.06 -26.66
CA PHE A 328 0.33 12.43 -27.02
C PHE A 328 -0.26 12.88 -28.36
N GLU A 329 -0.35 12.01 -29.36
CA GLU A 329 -1.01 12.34 -30.63
C GLU A 329 -2.49 12.64 -30.43
N ASN A 330 -3.19 11.82 -29.62
CA ASN A 330 -4.59 12.11 -29.27
C ASN A 330 -4.73 13.46 -28.57
N LEU A 331 -3.81 13.77 -27.64
CA LEU A 331 -3.77 15.07 -26.97
C LEU A 331 -3.53 16.23 -27.96
N LYS A 332 -2.63 16.07 -28.94
CA LYS A 332 -2.32 17.11 -29.93
C LYS A 332 -3.55 17.60 -30.66
N ASN A 333 -4.47 16.70 -31.02
CA ASN A 333 -5.70 17.08 -31.71
C ASN A 333 -6.56 18.06 -30.89
N ASP A 334 -6.44 18.04 -29.55
CA ASP A 334 -7.19 18.92 -28.65
C ASP A 334 -6.46 20.24 -28.34
N ILE A 335 -5.13 20.30 -28.55
CA ILE A 335 -4.29 21.44 -28.13
C ILE A 335 -3.42 22.02 -29.25
N GLU A 336 -3.68 21.68 -30.52
CA GLU A 336 -2.84 22.06 -31.66
C GLU A 336 -2.59 23.57 -31.74
N ASP A 337 -3.61 24.39 -31.47
CA ASP A 337 -3.55 25.86 -31.53
C ASP A 337 -2.59 26.50 -30.50
N ILE A 338 -2.21 25.78 -29.45
CA ILE A 338 -1.32 26.28 -28.38
C ILE A 338 0.04 25.59 -28.36
N LEU A 339 0.27 24.60 -29.23
CA LEU A 339 1.55 23.93 -29.31
C LEU A 339 2.59 24.84 -29.98
N PRO A 340 3.79 24.98 -29.41
CA PRO A 340 4.87 25.71 -30.07
C PRO A 340 5.41 24.91 -31.26
N ASP A 341 6.01 25.61 -32.24
CA ASP A 341 6.57 24.99 -33.45
C ASP A 341 7.63 23.89 -33.15
N ASP A 342 8.27 23.95 -31.98
CA ASP A 342 9.29 23.00 -31.51
C ASP A 342 8.76 21.96 -30.51
N ALA A 343 7.44 21.78 -30.40
CA ALA A 343 6.82 20.91 -29.39
C ALA A 343 7.34 19.47 -29.39
N GLU A 344 7.67 18.92 -30.56
CA GLU A 344 8.21 17.56 -30.73
C GLU A 344 9.51 17.32 -29.92
N TYR A 345 10.30 18.36 -29.70
CA TYR A 345 11.60 18.27 -29.04
C TYR A 345 11.51 18.54 -27.53
N ARG A 346 10.40 19.06 -27.01
CA ARG A 346 10.33 19.58 -25.64
C ARG A 346 10.32 18.52 -24.54
N LEU A 347 10.02 17.27 -24.89
CA LEU A 347 10.03 16.13 -23.96
C LEU A 347 11.23 15.20 -24.18
N ASP A 348 12.19 15.58 -25.02
CA ASP A 348 13.42 14.81 -25.18
C ASP A 348 14.37 14.95 -23.98
N ILE A 349 15.30 14.02 -23.83
CA ILE A 349 16.24 13.97 -22.69
C ILE A 349 17.05 15.27 -22.48
N MET A 350 17.22 16.10 -23.50
CA MET A 350 17.93 17.38 -23.39
C MET A 350 17.02 18.52 -22.91
N ARG A 351 15.73 18.47 -23.21
CA ARG A 351 14.78 19.58 -23.01
C ARG A 351 13.64 19.25 -22.05
N HIS A 352 13.53 17.99 -21.64
CA HIS A 352 12.49 17.51 -20.74
C HIS A 352 12.46 18.36 -19.47
N ILE A 353 11.28 18.82 -19.08
CA ILE A 353 11.10 19.81 -18.00
C ILE A 353 11.71 19.34 -16.66
N ALA A 354 11.74 18.04 -16.42
CA ALA A 354 12.34 17.43 -15.23
C ALA A 354 13.88 17.43 -15.24
N ILE A 355 14.49 17.37 -16.44
CA ILE A 355 15.94 17.18 -16.63
C ILE A 355 16.64 18.51 -16.92
N LEU A 356 15.95 19.42 -17.64
CA LEU A 356 16.48 20.71 -18.06
C LEU A 356 17.15 21.53 -16.94
N PRO A 357 16.63 21.59 -15.70
CA PRO A 357 17.31 22.30 -14.61
C PRO A 357 18.73 21.77 -14.34
N TYR A 358 18.93 20.44 -14.39
CA TYR A 358 20.23 19.81 -14.18
C TYR A 358 21.20 20.16 -15.32
N MET A 359 20.71 20.12 -16.56
CA MET A 359 21.48 20.50 -17.75
C MET A 359 21.94 21.96 -17.67
N CYS A 360 21.05 22.87 -17.25
CA CYS A 360 21.38 24.28 -17.06
C CYS A 360 22.41 24.50 -15.94
N THR A 361 22.25 23.81 -14.80
CA THR A 361 23.21 23.91 -13.69
C THR A 361 24.60 23.46 -14.09
N LEU A 362 24.71 22.35 -14.83
CA LEU A 362 26.00 21.84 -15.30
C LEU A 362 26.61 22.67 -16.43
N GLY A 363 25.79 23.23 -17.30
CA GLY A 363 26.25 24.24 -18.26
C GLY A 363 26.87 25.44 -17.54
N GLY A 364 26.30 25.86 -16.41
CA GLY A 364 26.84 26.93 -15.57
C GLY A 364 28.20 26.61 -14.92
N THR A 365 28.55 25.33 -14.76
CA THR A 365 29.87 24.91 -14.26
C THR A 365 30.90 24.71 -15.37
N GLY A 366 30.54 25.01 -16.63
CA GLY A 366 31.38 24.84 -17.82
C GLY A 366 31.23 23.48 -18.51
N LEU A 367 30.36 22.60 -18.01
CA LEU A 367 30.10 21.29 -18.59
C LEU A 367 28.89 21.38 -19.55
N HIS A 368 29.14 21.90 -20.76
CA HIS A 368 28.10 22.04 -21.78
C HIS A 368 27.80 20.70 -22.48
N LEU A 369 26.60 20.18 -22.24
CA LEU A 369 26.10 18.96 -22.88
C LEU A 369 25.42 19.34 -24.20
N SER A 370 26.10 19.12 -25.32
CA SER A 370 25.64 19.50 -26.67
C SER A 370 24.97 18.38 -27.45
N SER A 371 24.90 17.16 -26.89
CA SER A 371 24.33 16.00 -27.58
C SER A 371 23.48 15.13 -26.66
N LYS A 372 22.55 14.38 -27.25
CA LYS A 372 21.73 13.39 -26.54
C LYS A 372 22.56 12.28 -25.90
N ASN A 373 23.63 11.83 -26.55
CA ASN A 373 24.56 10.84 -25.97
C ASN A 373 25.23 11.36 -24.69
N ALA A 374 25.62 12.64 -24.66
CA ALA A 374 26.18 13.25 -23.46
C ALA A 374 25.12 13.39 -22.35
N ALA A 375 23.87 13.67 -22.71
CA ALA A 375 22.75 13.68 -21.77
C ALA A 375 22.41 12.28 -21.23
N LEU A 376 22.57 11.24 -22.05
CA LEU A 376 22.39 9.84 -21.64
C LEU A 376 23.46 9.41 -20.64
N PHE A 377 24.74 9.69 -20.89
CA PHE A 377 25.83 9.42 -19.94
C PHE A 377 25.59 10.12 -18.59
N LEU A 378 25.01 11.32 -18.64
CA LEU A 378 24.58 12.01 -17.42
C LEU A 378 23.44 11.27 -16.72
N ALA A 379 22.45 10.79 -17.48
CA ALA A 379 21.36 10.00 -16.95
C ALA A 379 21.85 8.74 -16.25
N GLU A 380 22.83 8.02 -16.80
CA GLU A 380 23.44 6.85 -16.16
C GLU A 380 23.95 7.15 -14.74
N SER A 381 24.53 8.34 -14.55
CA SER A 381 25.13 8.73 -13.27
C SER A 381 24.11 9.27 -12.25
N TYR A 382 23.12 10.05 -12.69
CA TYR A 382 22.23 10.80 -11.79
C TYR A 382 20.79 10.27 -11.76
N PHE A 383 20.32 9.65 -12.83
CA PHE A 383 18.96 9.12 -12.97
C PHE A 383 18.97 7.83 -13.81
N PRO A 384 19.61 6.76 -13.28
CA PRO A 384 19.96 5.56 -14.07
C PRO A 384 18.75 4.86 -14.68
N LYS A 385 17.58 4.93 -14.03
CA LYS A 385 16.35 4.32 -14.55
C LYS A 385 15.82 4.99 -15.81
N VAL A 386 16.11 6.26 -16.04
CA VAL A 386 15.78 6.93 -17.31
C VAL A 386 16.71 6.42 -18.41
N SER A 387 18.00 6.25 -18.12
CA SER A 387 18.97 5.72 -19.08
C SER A 387 18.63 4.28 -19.48
N GLU A 388 18.45 3.41 -18.48
CA GLU A 388 18.08 2.00 -18.67
C GLU A 388 16.78 1.88 -19.48
N PHE A 389 15.80 2.75 -19.23
CA PHE A 389 14.57 2.80 -20.00
C PHE A 389 14.82 3.18 -21.47
N ILE A 390 15.64 4.21 -21.73
CA ILE A 390 15.99 4.64 -23.08
C ILE A 390 16.75 3.54 -23.86
N GLU A 391 17.54 2.72 -23.18
CA GLU A 391 18.29 1.65 -23.84
C GLU A 391 17.40 0.51 -24.33
N ILE A 392 16.27 0.24 -23.66
CA ILE A 392 15.49 -0.98 -23.90
C ILE A 392 14.05 -0.74 -24.37
N PHE A 393 13.55 0.50 -24.43
CA PHE A 393 12.14 0.76 -24.74
C PHE A 393 11.71 0.28 -26.14
N ASP A 394 12.61 0.33 -27.12
CA ASP A 394 12.37 -0.08 -28.51
C ASP A 394 12.57 -1.59 -28.73
N GLU A 395 13.09 -2.33 -27.74
CA GLU A 395 13.25 -3.76 -27.87
C GLU A 395 11.89 -4.47 -27.77
N PRO A 396 11.64 -5.56 -28.52
CA PRO A 396 10.47 -6.40 -28.33
C PRO A 396 10.50 -7.07 -26.95
N PHE A 397 9.32 -7.38 -26.38
CA PHE A 397 9.24 -8.23 -25.19
C PHE A 397 9.84 -9.60 -25.53
N GLN A 398 10.90 -9.98 -24.82
CA GLN A 398 11.60 -11.26 -25.00
C GLN A 398 11.05 -12.35 -24.09
#